data_AF-A0A9X3SB14-F1
#
_entry.id   AF-A0A9X3SB14-F1
#
_cell.length_a   1.000
_cell.length_b   1.000
_cell.length_c   1.000
_cell.angle_alpha   90.00
_cell.angle_beta   90.00
_cell.angle_gamma   90.00
#
_symmetry.space_group_name_H-M   'P 1'
#
loop_
_entity.id
_entity.type
_entity.pdbx_description
1 polymer ?
#
loop_
_entity_poly.entity_id
_entity_poly.type
_entity_poly.pdbx_seq_one_letter_code
_entity_poly.pdbx_strand_id
1 'polypeptide(L)'
;MRNAPIQRLFLLRLVFEPSAADYRRFGPRYESLATCLRDAGWDATIVVSREERRSAVAELVVRVLDPADDATLDALIATLATNVSEALPRLPQPRGRVVIYGLDRQVLRIVEVTS
;
A
#
# COMPACT_ATOMS: atom_id res chain seq x y z
N MET A 1 -18.01 -12.90 37.18
CA MET A 1 -17.87 -12.95 35.70
C MET A 1 -17.25 -11.63 35.26
N ARG A 2 -15.96 -11.63 34.89
CA ARG A 2 -15.30 -10.42 34.40
C ARG A 2 -15.52 -10.34 32.90
N ASN A 3 -16.23 -9.31 32.44
CA ASN A 3 -16.31 -8.95 31.03
C ASN A 3 -14.88 -8.61 30.58
N ALA A 4 -14.25 -9.51 29.83
CA ALA A 4 -13.07 -9.17 29.07
C ALA A 4 -13.50 -8.13 28.01
N PRO A 5 -12.83 -6.97 27.90
CA PRO A 5 -13.08 -6.09 26.77
C PRO A 5 -12.71 -6.87 25.52
N ILE A 6 -13.66 -7.01 24.58
CA ILE A 6 -13.36 -7.43 23.22
C ILE A 6 -12.42 -6.34 22.69
N GLN A 7 -11.11 -6.60 22.79
CA GLN A 7 -10.12 -5.87 22.04
C GLN A 7 -10.47 -6.13 20.58
N ARG A 8 -11.25 -5.22 19.98
CA ARG A 8 -11.28 -5.09 18.53
C ARG A 8 -9.82 -4.81 18.17
N LEU A 9 -9.13 -5.84 17.70
CA LEU A 9 -7.92 -5.67 16.92
C LEU A 9 -8.36 -4.80 15.74
N PHE A 10 -8.15 -3.49 15.85
CA PHE A 10 -8.42 -2.57 14.77
C PHE A 10 -7.40 -2.90 13.69
N LEU A 11 -7.79 -3.75 12.74
CA LEU A 11 -7.01 -3.97 11.53
C LEU A 11 -7.00 -2.63 10.80
N LEU A 12 -5.83 -2.02 10.63
CA LEU A 12 -5.70 -0.75 9.92
C LEU A 12 -6.10 -0.99 8.46
N ARG A 13 -7.06 -0.19 7.99
CA ARG A 13 -7.64 -0.32 6.64
C ARG A 13 -6.81 0.43 5.62
N LEU A 14 -6.51 -0.25 4.52
CA LEU A 14 -5.64 0.20 3.44
C LEU A 14 -6.34 0.04 2.10
N VAL A 15 -6.28 1.07 1.25
CA VAL A 15 -6.72 1.00 -0.14
C VAL A 15 -5.54 1.24 -1.07
N PHE A 16 -5.25 0.27 -1.93
CA PHE A 16 -4.30 0.37 -3.02
C PHE A 16 -4.98 0.94 -4.25
N GLU A 17 -4.43 2.02 -4.81
CA GLU A 17 -5.00 2.71 -5.97
C GLU A 17 -4.05 2.71 -7.18
N PRO A 18 -3.73 1.54 -7.78
CA PRO A 18 -2.95 1.50 -9.01
C PRO A 18 -3.72 2.11 -10.17
N SER A 19 -3.00 2.67 -11.15
CA SER A 19 -3.62 3.11 -12.41
C SER A 19 -4.18 1.92 -13.19
N ALA A 20 -5.16 2.16 -14.07
CA ALA A 20 -5.69 1.10 -14.94
C ALA A 20 -4.64 0.51 -15.92
N ALA A 21 -3.60 1.26 -16.26
CA ALA A 21 -2.49 0.76 -17.07
C ALA A 21 -1.58 -0.16 -16.25
N ASP A 22 -1.23 0.26 -15.03
CA ASP A 22 -0.37 -0.50 -14.13
C ASP A 22 -1.07 -1.77 -13.63
N TYR A 23 -2.35 -1.71 -13.29
CA TYR A 23 -3.10 -2.89 -12.86
C TYR A 23 -3.21 -3.93 -13.98
N ARG A 24 -3.36 -3.52 -15.25
CA ARG A 24 -3.32 -4.46 -16.38
C ARG A 24 -1.96 -5.15 -16.54
N ARG A 25 -0.87 -4.44 -16.22
CA ARG A 25 0.49 -4.95 -16.39
C ARG A 25 1.01 -5.75 -15.18
N PHE A 26 0.58 -5.36 -13.97
CA PHE A 26 1.13 -5.84 -12.70
C PHE A 26 0.05 -6.32 -11.72
N GLY A 27 -1.21 -6.47 -12.15
CA GLY A 27 -2.36 -6.88 -11.33
C GLY A 27 -2.07 -8.03 -10.37
N PRO A 28 -1.56 -9.18 -10.84
CA PRO A 28 -1.24 -10.32 -9.97
C PRO A 28 -0.28 -9.97 -8.81
N ARG A 29 0.62 -9.00 -9.00
CA ARG A 29 1.55 -8.54 -7.96
C ARG A 29 0.84 -7.68 -6.92
N TYR A 30 -0.05 -6.78 -7.36
CA TYR A 30 -0.87 -6.01 -6.44
C TYR A 30 -1.76 -6.93 -5.58
N GLU A 31 -2.38 -7.95 -6.18
CA GLU A 31 -3.17 -8.95 -5.46
C GLU A 31 -2.35 -9.76 -4.45
N SER A 32 -1.12 -10.16 -4.83
CA SER A 32 -0.20 -10.84 -3.93
C SER A 32 0.20 -9.95 -2.74
N LEU A 33 0.46 -8.66 -2.98
CA LEU A 33 0.75 -7.69 -1.93
C LEU A 33 -0.43 -7.50 -0.97
N ALA A 34 -1.64 -7.32 -1.51
CA ALA A 34 -2.84 -7.21 -0.68
C ALA A 34 -3.10 -8.47 0.15
N THR A 35 -2.72 -9.65 -0.35
CA THR A 35 -2.78 -10.91 0.41
C THR A 35 -1.74 -10.93 1.53
N CYS A 36 -0.48 -10.61 1.25
CA CYS A 36 0.59 -10.53 2.25
C CYS A 36 0.24 -9.58 3.39
N LEU A 37 -0.37 -8.43 3.08
CA LEU A 37 -0.81 -7.47 4.09
C LEU A 37 -1.99 -8.00 4.91
N ARG A 38 -2.94 -8.71 4.30
CA ARG A 38 -4.01 -9.38 5.05
C ARG A 38 -3.47 -10.43 6.01
N ASP A 39 -2.47 -11.21 5.57
CA ASP A 39 -1.79 -12.19 6.42
C ASP A 39 -1.01 -11.54 7.56
N ALA A 40 -0.49 -10.32 7.35
CA ALA A 40 0.18 -9.52 8.38
C ALA A 40 -0.80 -8.74 9.30
N GLY A 41 -2.11 -8.93 9.16
CA GLY A 41 -3.12 -8.32 10.03
C GLY A 41 -3.56 -6.91 9.61
N TRP A 42 -3.45 -6.58 8.33
CA TRP A 42 -3.96 -5.33 7.75
C TRP A 42 -5.22 -5.59 6.93
N ASP A 43 -6.17 -4.65 6.89
CA ASP A 43 -7.34 -4.78 5.99
C ASP A 43 -7.03 -4.10 4.65
N ALA A 44 -6.43 -4.85 3.73
CA ALA A 44 -5.96 -4.36 2.44
C ALA A 44 -6.94 -4.66 1.30
N THR A 45 -7.36 -3.61 0.58
CA THR A 45 -8.22 -3.69 -0.60
C THR A 45 -7.57 -3.00 -1.80
N ILE A 46 -7.82 -3.49 -3.03
CA ILE A 46 -7.36 -2.86 -4.27
C ILE A 46 -8.53 -2.20 -4.99
N VAL A 47 -8.36 -0.93 -5.37
CA VAL A 47 -9.31 -0.16 -6.17
C VAL A 47 -8.57 0.43 -7.36
N VAL A 48 -8.87 -0.05 -8.57
CA VAL A 48 -8.21 0.46 -9.77
C VAL A 48 -8.65 1.90 -10.04
N SER A 49 -7.70 2.82 -10.02
CA SER A 49 -7.96 4.23 -10.30
C SER A 49 -8.33 4.43 -11.76
N ARG A 50 -9.37 5.24 -12.01
CA ARG A 50 -9.75 5.70 -13.35
C ARG A 50 -8.87 6.84 -13.85
N GLU A 51 -8.01 7.40 -13.00
CA GLU A 51 -7.07 8.44 -13.39
C GLU A 51 -5.97 7.83 -14.25
N GLU A 52 -5.80 8.36 -15.46
CA GLU A 52 -4.61 8.08 -16.28
C GLU A 52 -3.40 8.81 -15.68
N ARG A 53 -2.83 8.25 -14.61
CA ARG A 53 -1.54 8.71 -14.10
C ARG A 53 -0.48 8.26 -15.10
N ARG A 54 0.09 9.23 -15.83
CA ARG A 54 1.27 9.02 -16.70
C ARG A 54 2.52 8.86 -15.84
N SER A 55 2.60 7.79 -15.04
CA SER A 55 3.81 7.54 -14.29
C SER A 55 4.78 6.73 -15.16
N ALA A 56 5.96 7.29 -15.43
CA ALA A 56 7.08 6.58 -16.06
C ALA A 56 7.76 5.57 -15.10
N VAL A 57 7.21 5.44 -13.88
CA VAL A 57 7.75 4.79 -12.68
C VAL A 57 6.60 3.99 -12.07
N ALA A 58 6.84 2.76 -11.57
CA ALA A 58 5.76 1.98 -10.95
C ALA A 58 5.31 2.67 -9.64
N GLU A 59 4.14 3.29 -9.66
CA GLU A 59 3.60 4.00 -8.51
C GLU A 59 2.61 3.10 -7.74
N LEU A 60 2.80 2.99 -6.44
CA LEU A 60 1.86 2.38 -5.51
C LEU A 60 1.28 3.47 -4.61
N VAL A 61 0.03 3.84 -4.87
CA VAL A 61 -0.71 4.72 -3.98
C VAL A 61 -1.43 3.89 -2.94
N VAL A 62 -1.26 4.26 -1.67
CA VAL A 62 -1.88 3.63 -0.51
C VAL A 62 -2.64 4.69 0.26
N ARG A 63 -3.92 4.42 0.53
CA ARG A 63 -4.75 5.28 1.39
C ARG A 63 -5.00 4.56 2.69
N VAL A 64 -4.66 5.22 3.80
CA VAL A 64 -4.94 4.74 5.14
C VAL A 64 -6.29 5.29 5.58
N LEU A 65 -7.23 4.39 5.90
CA LEU A 65 -8.61 4.76 6.24
C LEU A 65 -8.88 4.80 7.75
N ASP A 66 -7.82 4.71 8.56
CA ASP A 66 -7.88 4.80 10.01
C ASP A 66 -6.73 5.69 10.52
N PRO A 67 -6.87 6.31 11.71
CA PRO A 67 -5.73 6.98 12.35
C PRO A 67 -4.58 5.99 12.58
N ALA A 68 -3.39 6.34 12.12
CA ALA A 68 -2.17 5.57 12.32
C ALA A 68 -1.12 6.45 13.01
N ASP A 69 -0.43 5.90 14.00
CA ASP A 69 0.75 6.55 14.57
C ASP A 69 1.99 6.34 13.67
N ASP A 70 3.05 7.08 13.95
CA ASP A 70 4.28 7.02 13.14
C ASP A 70 4.89 5.61 13.12
N ALA A 71 4.83 4.87 14.24
CA ALA A 71 5.37 3.50 14.32
C ALA A 71 4.61 2.52 13.41
N THR A 72 3.28 2.64 13.36
CA THR A 72 2.41 1.86 12.46
C THR A 72 2.70 2.20 11.00
N LEU A 73 2.88 3.49 10.69
CA LEU A 73 3.24 3.95 9.34
C LEU A 73 4.62 3.46 8.92
N ASP A 74 5.60 3.44 9.82
CA ASP A 74 6.95 2.93 9.55
C ASP A 74 6.95 1.41 9.28
N ALA A 75 6.18 0.64 10.07
CA ALA A 75 6.00 -0.80 9.84
C ALA A 75 5.30 -1.10 8.50
N LEU A 76 4.30 -0.29 8.15
CA LEU A 76 3.63 -0.34 6.86
C LEU A 76 4.62 -0.02 5.73
N ILE A 77 5.42 1.05 5.85
CA ILE A 77 6.43 1.42 4.86
C ILE A 77 7.45 0.29 4.66
N ALA A 78 7.96 -0.29 5.73
CA ALA A 78 8.93 -1.38 5.63
C ALA A 78 8.35 -2.56 4.84
N THR A 79 7.10 -2.94 5.14
CA THR A 79 6.38 -4.02 4.43
C THR A 79 6.17 -3.67 2.97
N LEU A 80 5.71 -2.45 2.67
CA LEU A 80 5.44 -1.97 1.32
C LEU A 80 6.71 -1.83 0.49
N ALA A 81 7.79 -1.29 1.05
CA ALA A 81 9.04 -1.07 0.34
C ALA A 81 9.70 -2.39 -0.09
N THR A 82 9.72 -3.40 0.78
CA THR A 82 10.21 -4.74 0.44
C THR A 82 9.39 -5.35 -0.70
N ASN A 83 8.07 -5.36 -0.58
CA ASN A 83 7.20 -5.96 -1.59
C ASN A 83 7.19 -5.18 -2.92
N VAL A 84 7.24 -3.84 -2.87
CA VAL A 84 7.34 -3.01 -4.07
C VAL A 84 8.68 -3.26 -4.76
N SER A 85 9.79 -3.33 -4.02
CA SER A 85 11.10 -3.66 -4.59
C SER A 85 11.09 -5.01 -5.33
N GLU A 86 10.49 -6.04 -4.72
CA GLU A 86 10.31 -7.36 -5.35
C GLU A 86 9.34 -7.33 -6.54
N ALA A 87 8.33 -6.44 -6.50
CA ALA A 87 7.34 -6.29 -7.55
C ALA A 87 7.79 -5.37 -8.70
N LEU A 88 8.87 -4.58 -8.54
CA LEU A 88 9.44 -3.79 -9.62
C LEU A 88 9.93 -4.75 -10.71
N PRO A 89 9.42 -4.66 -11.96
CA PRO A 89 10.03 -5.41 -13.04
C PRO A 89 11.50 -4.98 -13.14
N ARG A 90 12.37 -5.87 -13.62
CA ARG A 90 13.76 -5.55 -14.01
C ARG A 90 13.77 -4.60 -15.21
N LEU A 91 13.23 -3.40 -15.03
CA LEU A 91 13.26 -2.30 -15.97
C LEU A 91 14.67 -1.73 -15.97
N PRO A 92 15.11 -1.05 -17.04
CA PRO A 92 16.44 -0.44 -17.12
C PRO A 92 16.71 0.58 -16.00
N GLN A 93 15.66 1.14 -15.41
CA GLN A 93 15.70 1.98 -14.21
C GLN A 93 14.50 1.61 -13.32
N PRO A 94 14.61 0.60 -12.45
CA PRO A 94 13.50 0.18 -11.60
C PRO A 94 13.34 1.20 -10.47
N ARG A 95 12.62 2.27 -10.78
CA ARG A 95 12.13 3.22 -9.78
C ARG A 95 10.69 2.86 -9.48
N GLY A 96 10.39 2.77 -8.20
CA GLY A 96 9.06 2.67 -7.65
C GLY A 96 8.82 3.82 -6.69
N ARG A 97 7.56 4.17 -6.47
CA ARG A 97 7.20 5.15 -5.45
C ARG A 97 6.00 4.64 -4.67
N VAL A 98 6.12 4.68 -3.34
CA VAL A 98 5.00 4.47 -2.43
C VAL A 98 4.54 5.83 -1.94
N VAL A 99 3.28 6.16 -2.17
CA VAL A 99 2.67 7.39 -1.63
C VAL A 99 1.57 6.97 -0.66
N ILE A 100 1.71 7.38 0.60
CA ILE A 100 0.76 7.07 1.66
C ILE A 100 -0.05 8.33 1.95
N TYR A 101 -1.36 8.24 1.77
CA TYR A 101 -2.31 9.29 2.11
C TYR A 101 -3.08 8.98 3.39
N GLY A 102 -3.37 10.03 4.16
CA GLY A 102 -4.22 9.95 5.34
C GLY A 102 -5.70 10.14 5.01
N LEU A 103 -6.51 10.22 6.05
CA LEU A 103 -7.97 10.36 5.98
C LEU A 103 -8.42 11.56 5.14
N ASP A 104 -7.77 12.71 5.30
CA ASP A 104 -8.13 13.96 4.62
C ASP A 104 -7.40 14.12 3.27
N ARG A 105 -6.86 13.02 2.72
CA ARG A 105 -6.06 12.99 1.48
C ARG A 105 -4.78 13.82 1.55
N GLN A 106 -4.32 14.21 2.75
CA GLN A 106 -2.98 14.71 2.95
C GLN A 106 -1.96 13.60 2.73
N VAL A 107 -0.83 13.95 2.11
CA VAL A 107 0.31 13.05 2.00
C VAL A 107 0.90 12.87 3.40
N LEU A 108 0.89 11.64 3.90
CA LEU A 108 1.56 11.28 5.15
C LEU A 108 3.03 10.97 4.91
N ARG A 109 3.33 10.19 3.86
CA ARG A 109 4.67 9.73 3.52
C ARG A 109 4.82 9.54 2.01
N ILE A 110 6.03 9.78 1.51
CA ILE A 110 6.47 9.43 0.15
C ILE A 110 7.77 8.66 0.29
N VAL A 111 7.83 7.48 -0.30
CA VAL A 111 9.03 6.62 -0.27
C VAL A 111 9.38 6.24 -1.69
N GLU A 112 10.57 6.66 -2.12
CA GLU A 112 11.17 6.19 -3.37
C GLU A 112 11.79 4.82 -3.12
N VAL A 113 11.47 3.86 -3.98
CA VAL A 113 11.99 2.48 -3.91
C VAL A 113 12.83 2.24 -5.15
N THR A 114 14.09 1.89 -4.94
CA THR A 114 15.01 1.49 -6.02
C THR A 114 15.34 0.02 -5.86
N SER A 115 15.28 -0.75 -6.95
CA SER A 115 15.81 -2.13 -6.97
C SER A 115 17.32 -2.17 -7.19
#